data_AF-A0A183VBH4-F1
#
_entry.id   AF-A0A183VBH4-F1
#
_cell.length_a   1.000
_cell.length_b   1.000
_cell.length_c   1.000
_cell.angle_alpha   90.00
_cell.angle_beta   90.00
_cell.angle_gamma   90.00
#
_symmetry.space_group_name_H-M   'P 1'
#
loop_
_entity.id
_entity.type
_entity.pdbx_description
1 polymer ?
#
loop_
_entity_poly.entity_id
_entity_poly.type
_entity_poly.pdbx_seq_one_letter_code
_entity_poly.pdbx_strand_id
1 'polypeptide(L)'
;MAPRSLVCVCDMVVLHLVSVLRVCTEHRHTMMFRASYYCKEVESYCAVLKFLLLSLQQVISTAEKLPNGSLFPPLDDDYSKYQSLLRGIEALDSSCFYGRPLGFHFSPSVGRIFRFIGVVLATFSLSWEKGHGPIGSLINSGRFILSPEQRASRIVRVTREADIEFCKGFWNLSELGNVSPHLSTVLFSYSLKRHLI
;
A
#
# COMPACT_ATOMS: atom_id res chain seq x y z
N MET A 1 -0.36 -2.96 20.23
CA MET A 1 0.03 -3.57 18.94
C MET A 1 1.46 -3.13 18.67
N ALA A 2 2.44 -4.00 18.91
CA ALA A 2 3.85 -3.64 18.75
C ALA A 2 4.15 -3.28 17.28
N PRO A 3 5.06 -2.33 17.00
CA PRO A 3 5.55 -2.11 15.65
C PRO A 3 6.14 -3.43 15.13
N ARG A 4 5.69 -3.89 13.95
CA ARG A 4 6.22 -5.12 13.36
C ARG A 4 7.67 -4.87 12.97
N SER A 5 8.58 -5.75 13.40
CA SER A 5 9.98 -5.67 12.99
C SER A 5 10.11 -5.86 11.47
N LEU A 6 11.20 -5.37 10.88
CA LEU A 6 11.49 -5.57 9.45
C LEU A 6 11.50 -7.06 9.08
N VAL A 7 11.99 -7.93 9.98
CA VAL A 7 11.98 -9.39 9.80
C VAL A 7 10.56 -9.92 9.66
N CYS A 8 9.65 -9.53 10.55
CA CYS A 8 8.24 -9.94 10.45
C CYS A 8 7.59 -9.48 9.14
N VAL A 9 7.96 -8.29 8.63
CA VAL A 9 7.45 -7.80 7.35
C VAL A 9 8.01 -8.62 6.18
N CYS A 10 9.28 -9.03 6.23
CA CYS A 10 9.89 -9.92 5.24
C CYS A 10 9.17 -11.28 5.18
N ASP A 11 8.93 -11.90 6.34
CA ASP A 11 8.22 -13.18 6.41
C ASP A 11 6.83 -13.09 5.75
N MET A 12 6.10 -12.00 6.01
CA MET A 12 4.79 -11.76 5.41
C MET A 12 4.86 -11.67 3.88
N VAL A 13 5.88 -10.99 3.33
CA VAL A 13 6.07 -10.89 1.87
C VAL A 13 6.41 -12.24 1.27
N VAL A 14 7.34 -12.99 1.88
CA VAL A 14 7.77 -14.30 1.38
C VAL A 14 6.62 -15.30 1.41
N LEU A 15 5.88 -15.38 2.52
CA LEU A 15 4.72 -16.25 2.65
C LEU A 15 3.62 -15.89 1.63
N HIS A 16 3.38 -14.60 1.39
CA HIS A 16 2.44 -14.16 0.36
C HIS A 16 2.88 -14.56 -1.04
N LEU A 17 4.16 -14.36 -1.39
CA LEU A 17 4.72 -14.77 -2.68
C LEU A 17 4.60 -16.28 -2.88
N VAL A 18 4.97 -17.09 -1.88
CA VAL A 18 4.82 -18.55 -1.94
C VAL A 18 3.36 -18.94 -2.16
N SER A 19 2.42 -18.31 -1.43
CA SER A 19 0.98 -18.55 -1.61
C SER A 19 0.51 -18.22 -3.03
N VAL A 20 0.92 -17.08 -3.58
CA VAL A 20 0.54 -16.65 -4.94
C VAL A 20 1.13 -17.61 -5.99
N LEU A 21 2.40 -17.97 -5.86
CA LEU A 21 3.06 -18.88 -6.78
C LEU A 21 2.43 -20.27 -6.77
N ARG A 22 2.04 -20.77 -5.59
CA ARG A 22 1.31 -22.04 -5.45
C ARG A 22 -0.03 -22.01 -6.18
N VAL A 23 -0.80 -20.93 -6.02
CA VAL A 23 -2.07 -20.74 -6.76
C VAL A 23 -1.81 -20.75 -8.26
N CYS A 24 -0.75 -20.08 -8.73
CA CYS A 24 -0.36 -20.11 -10.13
C CYS A 24 -0.04 -21.53 -10.62
N THR A 25 0.74 -22.31 -9.87
CA THR A 25 1.10 -23.66 -10.28
C THR A 25 -0.09 -24.61 -10.33
N GLU A 26 -1.01 -24.51 -9.37
CA GLU A 26 -2.18 -25.39 -9.24
C GLU A 26 -3.26 -25.03 -10.27
N HIS A 27 -3.49 -23.73 -10.54
CA HIS A 27 -4.62 -23.25 -11.32
C HIS A 27 -4.26 -22.79 -12.74
N ARG A 28 -2.99 -22.80 -13.17
CA ARG A 28 -2.55 -22.36 -14.51
C ARG A 28 -3.28 -23.03 -15.69
N HIS A 29 -3.82 -24.22 -15.49
CA HIS A 29 -4.53 -24.98 -16.54
C HIS A 29 -6.03 -24.66 -16.58
N THR A 30 -6.55 -23.89 -15.61
CA THR A 30 -7.96 -23.52 -15.56
C THR A 30 -8.27 -22.38 -16.52
N MET A 31 -9.44 -22.41 -17.16
CA MET A 31 -9.89 -21.37 -18.09
C MET A 31 -9.99 -19.98 -17.42
N MET A 32 -10.23 -19.95 -16.11
CA MET A 32 -10.35 -18.71 -15.32
C MET A 32 -9.01 -18.14 -14.84
N PHE A 33 -7.87 -18.78 -15.18
CA PHE A 33 -6.56 -18.32 -14.73
C PHE A 33 -6.16 -16.99 -15.36
N ARG A 34 -5.99 -15.97 -14.53
CA ARG A 34 -5.64 -14.61 -14.96
C ARG A 34 -4.14 -14.38 -14.87
N ALA A 35 -3.37 -14.92 -15.81
CA ALA A 35 -1.91 -14.81 -15.83
C ALA A 35 -1.40 -13.36 -15.63
N SER A 36 -1.98 -12.40 -16.35
CA SER A 36 -1.61 -10.97 -16.21
C SER A 36 -1.86 -10.40 -14.80
N TYR A 37 -2.92 -10.86 -14.11
CA TYR A 37 -3.20 -10.41 -12.75
C TYR A 37 -2.14 -10.91 -11.77
N TYR A 38 -1.80 -12.20 -11.85
CA TYR A 38 -0.81 -12.81 -10.97
C TYR A 38 0.61 -12.33 -11.25
N CYS A 39 0.96 -12.09 -12.53
CA CYS A 39 2.24 -11.48 -12.90
C CYS A 39 2.42 -10.13 -12.19
N LYS A 40 1.41 -9.25 -12.30
CA LYS A 40 1.43 -7.94 -11.62
C LYS A 40 1.43 -8.04 -10.10
N GLU A 41 0.79 -9.05 -9.54
CA GLU A 41 0.83 -9.33 -8.10
C GLU A 41 2.25 -9.70 -7.66
N VAL A 42 2.89 -10.66 -8.33
CA VAL A 42 4.26 -11.07 -8.05
C VAL A 42 5.24 -9.91 -8.23
N GLU A 43 5.17 -9.18 -9.36
CA GLU A 43 6.01 -8.01 -9.61
C GLU A 43 5.91 -6.97 -8.49
N SER A 44 4.69 -6.69 -8.00
CA SER A 44 4.48 -5.71 -6.93
C SER A 44 5.08 -6.16 -5.60
N TYR A 45 4.97 -7.46 -5.25
CA TYR A 45 5.58 -7.97 -4.02
C TYR A 45 7.10 -8.17 -4.15
N CYS A 46 7.62 -8.41 -5.35
CA CYS A 46 9.06 -8.38 -5.63
C CYS A 46 9.64 -6.97 -5.44
N ALA A 47 8.90 -5.92 -5.83
CA ALA A 47 9.30 -4.54 -5.55
C ALA A 47 9.39 -4.25 -4.04
N VAL A 48 8.43 -4.76 -3.25
CA VAL A 48 8.48 -4.67 -1.79
C VAL A 48 9.67 -5.47 -1.22
N LEU A 49 9.91 -6.68 -1.71
CA LEU A 49 11.05 -7.49 -1.28
C LEU A 49 12.38 -6.79 -1.56
N LYS A 50 12.51 -6.14 -2.73
CA LYS A 50 13.67 -5.32 -3.08
C LYS A 50 13.84 -4.15 -2.10
N PHE A 51 12.77 -3.43 -1.77
CA PHE A 51 12.80 -2.37 -0.75
C PHE A 51 13.31 -2.90 0.60
N LEU A 52 12.76 -4.03 1.05
CA LEU A 52 13.14 -4.65 2.32
C LEU A 52 14.59 -5.13 2.34
N LEU A 53 15.06 -5.72 1.24
CA LEU A 53 16.45 -6.16 1.10
C LEU A 53 17.42 -4.99 1.23
N LEU A 54 17.17 -3.90 0.50
CA LEU A 54 18.01 -2.69 0.57
C LEU A 54 17.96 -2.06 1.97
N SER A 55 16.78 -2.02 2.58
CA SER A 55 16.59 -1.52 3.95
C SER A 55 17.40 -2.35 4.96
N LEU A 56 17.30 -3.69 4.88
CA LEU A 56 18.03 -4.61 5.76
C LEU A 56 19.55 -4.50 5.57
N GLN A 57 20.03 -4.35 4.33
CA GLN A 57 21.45 -4.14 4.06
C GLN A 57 21.98 -2.87 4.75
N GLN A 58 21.24 -1.76 4.68
CA GLN A 58 21.62 -0.53 5.38
C GLN A 58 21.60 -0.69 6.91
N VAL A 59 20.58 -1.40 7.43
CA VAL A 59 20.45 -1.70 8.86
C VAL A 59 21.63 -2.54 9.35
N ILE A 60 21.96 -3.64 8.66
CA ILE A 60 23.07 -4.53 9.00
C ILE A 60 24.40 -3.78 8.93
N SER A 61 24.66 -3.06 7.83
CA SER A 61 25.91 -2.31 7.66
C SER A 61 26.08 -1.21 8.72
N THR A 62 24.99 -0.61 9.19
CA THR A 62 25.03 0.36 10.28
C THR A 62 25.27 -0.33 11.63
N ALA A 63 24.60 -1.46 11.89
CA ALA A 63 24.77 -2.21 13.13
C ALA A 63 26.22 -2.69 13.32
N GLU A 64 26.90 -3.16 12.26
CA GLU A 64 28.30 -3.57 12.31
C GLU A 64 29.27 -2.45 12.70
N LYS A 65 28.91 -1.19 12.42
CA LYS A 65 29.72 0.01 12.74
C LYS A 65 29.43 0.54 14.15
N LEU A 66 28.41 0.01 14.83
CA LEU A 66 27.99 0.46 16.15
C LEU A 66 28.59 -0.44 17.23
N PRO A 67 29.10 0.12 18.34
CA PRO A 67 29.90 -0.61 19.33
C PRO A 67 29.18 -1.80 19.98
N ASN A 68 27.84 -1.81 20.00
CA ASN A 68 27.02 -2.88 20.59
C ASN A 68 26.10 -3.57 19.56
N GLY A 69 26.19 -3.23 18.27
CA GLY A 69 25.20 -3.64 17.27
C GLY A 69 23.78 -3.11 17.51
N SER A 70 23.58 -2.28 18.54
CA SER A 70 22.28 -1.67 18.86
C SER A 70 21.94 -0.60 17.84
N LEU A 71 20.80 -0.75 17.17
CA LEU A 71 20.23 0.26 16.28
C LEU A 71 19.49 1.37 17.03
N PHE A 72 19.40 1.27 18.36
CA PHE A 72 18.80 2.29 19.21
C PHE A 72 19.91 3.18 19.79
N PRO A 73 19.87 4.50 19.52
CA PRO A 73 20.83 5.44 20.07
C PRO A 73 20.71 5.51 21.59
N PRO A 74 21.83 5.48 22.33
CA PRO A 74 21.86 5.89 23.73
C PRO A 74 21.43 7.36 23.85
N LEU A 75 20.82 7.73 24.99
CA LEU A 75 20.32 9.09 25.21
C LEU A 75 21.42 10.16 25.11
N ASP A 76 22.65 9.83 25.50
CA ASP A 76 23.80 10.74 25.60
C ASP A 76 24.85 10.56 24.48
N ASP A 77 24.51 9.90 23.36
CA ASP A 77 25.46 9.58 22.28
C ASP A 77 25.25 10.44 21.01
N ASP A 78 26.20 10.40 20.09
CA ASP A 78 26.11 11.07 18.80
C ASP A 78 25.09 10.38 17.86
N TYR A 79 24.01 11.09 17.56
CA TYR A 79 22.91 10.64 16.70
C TYR A 79 23.25 10.65 15.20
N SER A 80 24.40 11.22 14.79
CA SER A 80 24.78 11.38 13.38
C SER A 80 24.75 10.06 12.59
N LYS A 81 25.21 8.96 13.20
CA LYS A 81 25.24 7.61 12.60
C LYS A 81 23.83 7.07 12.35
N TYR A 82 22.91 7.29 13.29
CA TYR A 82 21.51 6.87 13.18
C TYR A 82 20.75 7.73 12.17
N GLN A 83 21.07 9.03 12.09
CA GLN A 83 20.50 9.93 11.09
C GLN A 83 20.89 9.52 9.67
N SER A 84 22.12 9.03 9.47
CA SER A 84 22.57 8.52 8.17
C SER A 84 21.79 7.28 7.73
N LEU A 85 21.49 6.37 8.68
CA LEU A 85 20.62 5.20 8.44
C LEU A 85 19.19 5.62 8.09
N LEU A 86 18.59 6.51 8.87
CA LEU A 86 17.22 6.99 8.63
C LEU A 86 17.09 7.68 7.27
N ARG A 87 18.05 8.55 6.92
CA ARG A 87 18.11 9.17 5.59
C ARG A 87 18.29 8.14 4.47
N GLY A 88 19.11 7.12 4.71
CA GLY A 88 19.30 6.02 3.77
C GLY A 88 18.01 5.26 3.46
N ILE A 89 17.20 5.00 4.49
CA ILE A 89 15.91 4.30 4.36
C ILE A 89 14.87 5.24 3.73
N GLU A 90 14.85 6.51 4.11
CA GLU A 90 13.95 7.54 3.56
C GLU A 90 14.19 7.76 2.05
N ALA A 91 15.44 7.63 1.59
CA ALA A 91 15.79 7.72 0.18
C ALA A 91 15.31 6.52 -0.66
N LEU A 92 14.92 5.41 -0.04
CA LEU A 92 14.37 4.26 -0.76
C LEU A 92 12.96 4.54 -1.27
N ASP A 93 12.65 4.02 -2.45
CA ASP A 93 11.33 4.23 -3.05
C ASP A 93 10.24 3.43 -2.33
N SER A 94 9.57 4.09 -1.39
CA SER A 94 8.42 3.54 -0.67
C SER A 94 7.13 3.51 -1.51
N SER A 95 7.17 3.95 -2.78
CA SER A 95 5.99 3.93 -3.66
C SER A 95 5.40 2.51 -3.86
N CYS A 96 6.25 1.48 -3.76
CA CYS A 96 5.89 0.08 -3.92
C CYS A 96 4.79 -0.40 -2.93
N PHE A 97 4.64 0.27 -1.80
CA PHE A 97 3.63 -0.06 -0.78
C PHE A 97 2.23 0.46 -1.11
N TYR A 98 2.07 1.41 -2.03
CA TYR A 98 0.78 2.06 -2.30
C TYR A 98 -0.04 1.37 -3.40
N GLY A 99 0.50 0.31 -4.02
CA GLY A 99 -0.18 -0.49 -5.04
C GLY A 99 -0.92 -1.70 -4.50
N ARG A 100 -0.69 -2.85 -5.13
CA ARG A 100 -1.27 -4.14 -4.71
C ARG A 100 -0.91 -4.54 -3.27
N PRO A 101 0.32 -4.26 -2.79
CA PRO A 101 0.69 -4.56 -1.41
C PRO A 101 0.08 -3.60 -0.37
N LEU A 102 -0.78 -2.65 -0.75
CA LEU A 102 -1.32 -1.68 0.21
C LEU A 102 -1.98 -2.36 1.42
N GLY A 103 -1.44 -2.02 2.59
CA GLY A 103 -1.85 -2.52 3.89
C GLY A 103 -1.56 -4.00 4.15
N PHE A 104 -0.68 -4.65 3.37
CA PHE A 104 -0.38 -6.08 3.53
C PHE A 104 0.21 -6.43 4.90
N HIS A 105 0.97 -5.51 5.49
CA HIS A 105 1.61 -5.72 6.78
C HIS A 105 0.64 -5.55 7.95
N PHE A 106 -0.62 -5.17 7.73
CA PHE A 106 -1.64 -5.07 8.78
C PHE A 106 -2.48 -6.34 8.89
N SER A 107 -3.26 -6.44 9.98
CA SER A 107 -4.27 -7.51 10.06
C SER A 107 -5.29 -7.37 8.91
N PRO A 108 -5.94 -8.47 8.46
CA PRO A 108 -6.85 -8.43 7.31
C PRO A 108 -7.97 -7.38 7.43
N SER A 109 -8.46 -7.09 8.65
CA SER A 109 -9.48 -6.08 8.89
C SER A 109 -8.93 -4.67 8.70
N VAL A 110 -7.76 -4.36 9.26
CA VAL A 110 -7.12 -3.05 9.11
C VAL A 110 -6.64 -2.84 7.68
N GLY A 111 -6.04 -3.86 7.06
CA GLY A 111 -5.61 -3.81 5.65
C GLY A 111 -6.79 -3.54 4.70
N ARG A 112 -7.99 -4.08 4.98
CA ARG A 112 -9.21 -3.73 4.23
C ARG A 112 -9.57 -2.25 4.35
N ILE A 113 -9.48 -1.68 5.54
CA ILE A 113 -9.74 -0.25 5.78
C ILE A 113 -8.74 0.61 5.01
N PHE A 114 -7.44 0.30 5.05
CA PHE A 114 -6.44 1.05 4.28
C PHE A 114 -6.67 1.00 2.77
N ARG A 115 -7.04 -0.18 2.25
CA ARG A 115 -7.40 -0.32 0.83
C ARG A 115 -8.63 0.50 0.47
N PHE A 116 -9.62 0.52 1.36
CA PHE A 116 -10.82 1.33 1.21
C PHE A 116 -10.48 2.82 1.16
N ILE A 117 -9.72 3.32 2.14
CA ILE A 117 -9.24 4.71 2.17
C ILE A 117 -8.47 5.03 0.88
N GLY A 118 -7.58 4.14 0.42
CA GLY A 118 -6.84 4.33 -0.82
C GLY A 118 -7.73 4.45 -2.07
N VAL A 119 -8.84 3.71 -2.13
CA VAL A 119 -9.84 3.85 -3.19
C VAL A 119 -10.53 5.21 -3.11
N VAL A 120 -11.00 5.61 -1.94
CA VAL A 120 -11.67 6.91 -1.74
C VAL A 120 -10.72 8.06 -2.08
N LEU A 121 -9.47 8.00 -1.63
CA LEU A 121 -8.43 8.99 -1.90
C LEU A 121 -8.14 9.11 -3.40
N ALA A 122 -7.95 8.00 -4.10
CA ALA A 122 -7.70 8.01 -5.54
C ALA A 122 -8.91 8.57 -6.33
N THR A 123 -10.13 8.24 -5.92
CA THR A 123 -11.35 8.78 -6.53
C THR A 123 -11.51 10.28 -6.26
N PHE A 124 -11.27 10.71 -5.03
CA PHE A 124 -11.34 12.12 -4.67
C PHE A 124 -10.31 12.95 -5.42
N SER A 125 -9.08 12.45 -5.54
CA SER A 125 -8.02 13.05 -6.35
C SER A 125 -8.45 13.32 -7.79
N LEU A 126 -9.15 12.38 -8.43
CA LEU A 126 -9.70 12.58 -9.77
C LEU A 126 -10.83 13.61 -9.84
N SER A 127 -11.63 13.74 -8.78
CA SER A 127 -12.67 14.76 -8.67
C SER A 127 -12.07 16.14 -8.52
N TRP A 128 -11.01 16.23 -7.72
CA TRP A 128 -10.28 17.45 -7.44
C TRP A 128 -9.63 18.03 -8.70
N GLU A 129 -8.95 17.18 -9.49
CA GLU A 129 -8.34 17.60 -10.78
C GLU A 129 -9.35 18.13 -11.80
N LYS A 130 -10.63 17.75 -11.68
CA LYS A 130 -11.70 18.13 -12.62
C LYS A 130 -12.56 19.32 -12.15
N GLY A 131 -12.16 20.00 -11.08
CA GLY A 131 -12.80 21.25 -10.61
C GLY A 131 -13.98 21.05 -9.65
N HIS A 132 -13.77 20.31 -8.56
CA HIS A 132 -14.76 20.14 -7.47
C HIS A 132 -16.13 19.59 -7.89
N GLY A 133 -16.18 18.73 -8.92
CA GLY A 133 -17.42 18.02 -9.26
C GLY A 133 -17.93 17.17 -8.07
N PRO A 134 -19.25 16.95 -7.93
CA PRO A 134 -19.79 16.13 -6.84
C PRO A 134 -19.20 14.74 -6.91
N ILE A 135 -18.57 14.27 -5.83
CA ILE A 135 -18.03 12.89 -5.76
C ILE A 135 -19.13 11.88 -6.08
N GLY A 136 -20.38 12.16 -5.69
CA GLY A 136 -21.56 11.36 -6.04
C GLY A 136 -21.74 11.11 -7.55
N SER A 137 -21.36 12.06 -8.41
CA SER A 137 -21.44 11.91 -9.87
C SER A 137 -20.36 10.96 -10.40
N LEU A 138 -19.14 11.02 -9.84
CA LEU A 138 -18.07 10.06 -10.16
C LEU A 138 -18.39 8.67 -9.63
N ILE A 139 -19.05 8.60 -8.47
CA ILE A 139 -19.50 7.36 -7.85
C ILE A 139 -20.51 6.62 -8.74
N ASN A 140 -21.50 7.34 -9.27
CA ASN A 140 -22.51 6.76 -10.17
C ASN A 140 -21.98 6.46 -11.58
N SER A 141 -20.88 7.08 -12.02
CA SER A 141 -20.38 6.94 -13.40
C SER A 141 -19.63 5.63 -13.71
N GLY A 142 -19.51 4.70 -12.76
CA GLY A 142 -18.78 3.44 -12.97
C GLY A 142 -17.25 3.60 -13.14
N ARG A 143 -16.70 4.83 -13.03
CA ARG A 143 -15.25 5.12 -13.06
C ARG A 143 -14.47 4.59 -11.85
N PHE A 144 -15.12 3.82 -10.97
CA PHE A 144 -14.50 3.07 -9.87
C PHE A 144 -13.58 1.93 -10.32
N ILE A 145 -13.54 1.58 -11.61
CA ILE A 145 -12.64 0.54 -12.13
C ILE A 145 -11.22 1.13 -12.37
N LEU A 146 -10.69 1.83 -11.37
CA LEU A 146 -9.26 2.11 -11.37
C LEU A 146 -8.51 0.81 -11.09
N SER A 147 -7.57 0.48 -11.97
CA SER A 147 -6.68 -0.63 -11.72
C SER A 147 -5.87 -0.36 -10.44
N PRO A 148 -5.40 -1.39 -9.71
CA PRO A 148 -4.55 -1.21 -8.54
C PRO A 148 -3.36 -0.28 -8.80
N GLU A 149 -2.80 -0.34 -10.01
CA GLU A 149 -1.65 0.47 -10.44
C GLU A 149 -2.03 1.94 -10.66
N GLN A 150 -3.19 2.20 -11.29
CA GLN A 150 -3.70 3.57 -11.44
C GLN A 150 -4.01 4.20 -10.08
N ARG A 151 -4.61 3.44 -9.16
CA ARG A 151 -4.83 3.93 -7.79
C ARG A 151 -3.52 4.21 -7.08
N ALA A 152 -2.52 3.33 -7.21
CA ALA A 152 -1.20 3.52 -6.62
C ALA A 152 -0.58 4.84 -7.05
N SER A 153 -0.57 5.10 -8.36
CA SER A 153 -0.02 6.32 -8.94
C SER A 153 -0.71 7.57 -8.38
N ARG A 154 -2.03 7.54 -8.20
CA ARG A 154 -2.79 8.64 -7.58
C ARG A 154 -2.45 8.81 -6.11
N ILE A 155 -2.40 7.73 -5.33
CA ILE A 155 -2.05 7.79 -3.91
C ILE A 155 -0.64 8.38 -3.74
N VAL A 156 0.35 7.89 -4.50
CA VAL A 156 1.74 8.38 -4.43
C VAL A 156 1.81 9.87 -4.76
N ARG A 157 1.11 10.31 -5.82
CA ARG A 157 1.05 11.72 -6.19
C ARG A 157 0.46 12.58 -5.08
N VAL A 158 -0.70 12.18 -4.56
CA VAL A 158 -1.39 12.89 -3.47
C VAL A 158 -0.51 12.95 -2.22
N THR A 159 0.13 11.85 -1.81
CA THR A 159 1.01 11.84 -0.64
C THR A 159 2.20 12.80 -0.77
N ARG A 160 2.64 13.12 -1.99
CA ARG A 160 3.78 14.02 -2.24
C ARG A 160 3.38 15.47 -2.50
N GLU A 161 2.24 15.69 -3.15
CA GLU A 161 1.89 16.97 -3.75
C GLU A 161 0.62 17.61 -3.15
N ALA A 162 -0.13 16.91 -2.29
CA ALA A 162 -1.39 17.43 -1.76
C ALA A 162 -1.18 18.71 -0.94
N ASP A 163 -1.99 19.72 -1.25
CA ASP A 163 -2.07 20.94 -0.47
C ASP A 163 -3.04 20.80 0.72
N ILE A 164 -3.07 21.84 1.56
CA ILE A 164 -3.90 21.90 2.76
C ILE A 164 -5.39 21.91 2.38
N GLU A 165 -5.77 22.53 1.27
CA GLU A 165 -7.15 22.63 0.81
C GLU A 165 -7.70 21.27 0.39
N PHE A 166 -6.91 20.50 -0.35
CA PHE A 166 -7.18 19.11 -0.70
C PHE A 166 -7.39 18.28 0.56
N CYS A 167 -6.48 18.37 1.53
CA CYS A 167 -6.55 17.59 2.76
C CYS A 167 -7.82 17.92 3.57
N LYS A 168 -8.13 19.21 3.72
CA LYS A 168 -9.39 19.66 4.36
C LYS A 168 -10.60 19.12 3.61
N GLY A 169 -10.61 19.27 2.28
CA GLY A 169 -11.70 18.76 1.44
C GLY A 169 -11.90 17.26 1.60
N PHE A 170 -10.82 16.47 1.59
CA PHE A 170 -10.86 15.02 1.75
C PHE A 170 -11.40 14.58 3.11
N TRP A 171 -10.91 15.16 4.20
CA TRP A 171 -11.34 14.76 5.55
C TRP A 171 -12.77 15.21 5.86
N ASN A 172 -13.21 16.36 5.34
CA ASN A 172 -14.59 16.82 5.46
C ASN A 172 -15.59 15.95 4.67
N LEU A 173 -15.14 15.05 3.77
CA LEU A 173 -16.02 14.05 3.15
C LEU A 173 -16.61 13.09 4.16
N SER A 174 -15.91 12.84 5.27
CA SER A 174 -16.43 12.00 6.35
C SER A 174 -17.63 12.63 7.06
N GLU A 175 -17.75 13.97 7.02
CA GLU A 175 -18.88 14.73 7.56
C GLU A 175 -20.09 14.72 6.60
N LEU A 176 -19.86 14.51 5.30
CA LEU A 176 -20.88 14.27 4.28
C LEU A 176 -21.37 12.82 4.35
N GLY A 177 -22.01 12.45 5.46
CA GLY A 177 -22.48 11.11 5.84
C GLY A 177 -23.55 10.46 4.95
N ASN A 178 -23.57 10.70 3.63
CA ASN A 178 -24.49 10.08 2.68
C ASN A 178 -23.76 9.37 1.52
N VAL A 179 -22.59 8.76 1.76
CA VAL A 179 -22.03 7.81 0.80
C VAL A 179 -22.84 6.51 0.88
N SER A 180 -23.95 6.52 0.15
CA SER A 180 -25.01 5.52 -0.04
C SER A 180 -24.56 4.04 0.02
N PRO A 181 -25.47 3.11 0.42
CA PRO A 181 -25.24 1.65 0.49
C PRO A 181 -24.67 0.98 -0.77
N HIS A 182 -24.58 1.69 -1.89
CA HIS A 182 -23.96 1.21 -3.14
C HIS A 182 -22.43 1.03 -3.04
N LEU A 183 -21.75 1.67 -2.08
CA LEU A 183 -20.32 1.47 -1.84
C LEU A 183 -20.03 0.07 -1.26
N SER A 184 -20.96 -0.43 -0.44
CA SER A 184 -20.98 -1.81 0.05
C SER A 184 -21.14 -2.80 -1.10
N THR A 185 -21.94 -2.48 -2.11
CA THR A 185 -22.13 -3.31 -3.32
C THR A 185 -20.88 -3.37 -4.20
N VAL A 186 -20.09 -2.29 -4.28
CA VAL A 186 -18.80 -2.31 -5.00
C VAL A 186 -17.76 -3.17 -4.26
N LEU A 187 -17.72 -3.08 -2.93
CA LEU A 187 -16.91 -3.98 -2.10
C LEU A 187 -17.38 -5.44 -2.21
N PHE A 188 -18.70 -5.67 -2.26
CA PHE A 188 -19.28 -6.98 -2.50
C PHE A 188 -18.92 -7.49 -3.90
N SER A 189 -18.91 -6.66 -4.94
CA SER A 189 -18.53 -7.08 -6.30
C SER A 189 -17.03 -7.41 -6.41
N TYR A 190 -16.16 -6.66 -5.72
CA TYR A 190 -14.73 -7.00 -5.58
C TYR A 190 -14.48 -8.25 -4.72
N SER A 191 -15.31 -8.47 -3.68
CA SER A 191 -15.23 -9.66 -2.81
C SER A 191 -15.85 -10.91 -3.45
N LEU A 192 -16.94 -10.78 -4.20
CA LEU A 192 -17.55 -11.86 -4.99
C LEU A 192 -16.59 -12.26 -6.12
N LYS A 193 -15.92 -11.30 -6.78
CA LYS A 193 -14.83 -11.64 -7.73
C LYS A 193 -13.62 -12.31 -7.08
N ARG A 194 -13.52 -12.34 -5.74
CA ARG A 194 -12.46 -13.02 -4.99
C ARG A 194 -12.96 -14.30 -4.28
N HIS A 195 -14.26 -14.57 -4.29
CA HIS A 195 -14.89 -15.77 -3.69
C HIS A 195 -15.64 -16.66 -4.70
N LEU A 196 -15.89 -16.17 -5.92
CA LEU A 196 -16.24 -16.96 -7.11
C LEU A 196 -15.01 -17.27 -8.00
N ILE A 197 -13.81 -17.04 -7.49
CA ILE A 197 -12.51 -17.40 -8.10
C ILE A 197 -11.64 -18.02 -7.02
#